data_AF-A0A0S8I7U8-F1
#
_entry.id   AF-A0A0S8I7U8-F1
#
_cell.length_a   1.000
_cell.length_b   1.000
_cell.length_c   1.000
_cell.angle_alpha   90.00
_cell.angle_beta   90.00
_cell.angle_gamma   90.00
#
_symmetry.space_group_name_H-M   'P 1'
#
loop_
_entity.id
_entity.type
_entity.pdbx_description
1 polymer ?
#
loop_
_entity_poly.entity_id
_entity_poly.type
_entity_poly.pdbx_seq_one_letter_code
_entity_poly.pdbx_strand_id
1 'polypeptide(L)'
;MAQTQKKPVAAIFGSTSRELGYFPFPENSFVIEKKLNCRPCTHNGRNKCPEKHFRCMLDITADEVIEAAEHLFCAEVQISSDNHGKNLVSSL
;
A
#
# COMPACT_ATOMS: atom_id res chain seq x y z
N MET A 1 -0.32 13.80 5.02
CA MET A 1 0.79 13.98 5.99
C MET A 1 2.03 13.18 5.59
N ALA A 2 2.00 11.84 5.54
CA ALA A 2 3.17 11.03 5.17
C ALA A 2 3.74 11.37 3.78
N GLN A 3 2.87 11.45 2.77
CA GLN A 3 3.26 11.75 1.39
C GLN A 3 3.90 13.14 1.22
N THR A 4 3.47 14.15 1.98
CA THR A 4 4.04 15.51 1.96
C THR A 4 5.50 15.52 2.41
N GLN A 5 5.85 14.60 3.30
CA GLN A 5 7.22 14.38 3.77
C GLN A 5 8.03 13.50 2.81
N LYS A 6 7.49 13.18 1.64
CA LYS A 6 8.08 12.30 0.62
C LYS A 6 8.44 10.93 1.17
N LYS A 7 7.71 10.46 2.19
CA LYS A 7 7.88 9.11 2.74
C LYS A 7 7.12 8.10 1.89
N PRO A 8 7.73 6.96 1.53
CA PRO A 8 7.01 5.84 0.92
C PRO A 8 5.83 5.42 1.80
N VAL A 9 4.73 4.99 1.18
CA VAL A 9 3.49 4.68 1.90
C VAL A 9 2.96 3.30 1.52
N ALA A 10 2.62 2.50 2.53
CA ALA A 10 1.75 1.35 2.40
C ALA A 10 0.32 1.79 2.71
N ALA A 11 -0.50 2.00 1.67
CA ALA A 11 -1.87 2.48 1.80
C ALA A 11 -2.86 1.32 1.77
N ILE A 12 -3.69 1.19 2.80
CA ILE A 12 -4.70 0.13 2.90
C ILE A 12 -6.05 0.67 2.45
N PHE A 13 -6.62 0.11 1.39
CA PHE A 13 -7.89 0.57 0.81
C PHE A 13 -9.02 -0.45 1.01
N GLY A 14 -10.07 -0.02 1.70
CA GLY A 14 -11.29 -0.81 1.97
C GLY A 14 -12.44 -0.46 1.03
N SER A 15 -13.29 0.50 1.43
CA SER A 15 -14.48 0.90 0.64
C SER A 15 -14.15 1.60 -0.68
N THR A 16 -13.06 2.36 -0.69
CA THR A 16 -12.47 2.99 -1.87
C THR A 16 -11.50 2.02 -2.52
N SER A 17 -11.18 2.22 -3.79
CA SER A 17 -10.17 1.47 -4.53
C SER A 17 -9.35 2.42 -5.40
N ARG A 18 -8.24 1.91 -5.94
CA ARG A 18 -7.35 2.66 -6.83
C ARG A 18 -8.05 3.23 -8.06
N GLU A 19 -9.09 2.57 -8.56
CA GLU A 19 -9.82 2.99 -9.77
C GLU A 19 -10.53 4.35 -9.61
N LEU A 20 -10.71 4.83 -8.38
CA LEU A 20 -11.25 6.16 -8.10
C LEU A 20 -10.21 7.29 -8.30
N GLY A 21 -8.99 6.97 -8.72
CA GLY A 21 -7.92 7.93 -8.98
C GLY A 21 -7.09 8.30 -7.74
N TYR A 22 -7.28 7.59 -6.63
CA TYR A 22 -6.46 7.75 -5.44
C TYR A 22 -5.25 6.82 -5.48
N PHE A 23 -4.05 7.40 -5.39
CA PHE A 23 -2.82 6.64 -5.26
C PHE A 23 -1.77 7.44 -4.46
N PRO A 24 -0.94 6.80 -3.63
CA PRO A 24 0.19 7.48 -3.02
C PRO A 24 1.18 8.00 -4.08
N PHE A 25 1.43 9.30 -4.10
CA PHE A 25 2.35 9.94 -5.03
C PHE A 25 3.84 9.54 -4.89
N PRO A 26 4.42 9.31 -3.70
CA PRO A 26 5.83 8.95 -3.58
C PRO A 26 6.13 7.64 -4.31
N GLU A 27 7.25 7.60 -5.02
CA GLU A 27 7.77 6.37 -5.63
C GLU A 27 7.96 5.27 -4.56
N ASN A 28 7.88 4.01 -4.98
CA ASN A 28 7.94 2.84 -4.10
C ASN A 28 6.82 2.76 -3.04
N SER A 29 5.68 3.42 -3.26
CA SER A 29 4.49 3.24 -2.43
C SER A 29 3.61 2.09 -2.92
N PHE A 30 2.96 1.39 -1.99
CA PHE A 30 2.09 0.27 -2.26
C PHE A 30 0.64 0.58 -1.88
N VAL A 31 -0.31 0.03 -2.63
CA VAL A 31 -1.72 -0.01 -2.22
C VAL A 31 -2.10 -1.45 -1.98
N ILE A 32 -2.52 -1.74 -0.75
CA ILE A 32 -2.99 -3.05 -0.31
C ILE A 32 -4.51 -3.02 -0.36
N GLU A 33 -5.09 -3.84 -1.23
CA GLU A 33 -6.53 -3.86 -1.43
C GLU A 33 -7.01 -5.22 -1.97
N LYS A 34 -8.27 -5.57 -1.72
CA LYS A 34 -8.85 -6.86 -2.15
C LYS A 34 -9.80 -6.70 -3.32
N LYS A 35 -9.62 -7.49 -4.38
CA LYS A 35 -10.55 -7.49 -5.51
C LYS A 35 -11.88 -8.14 -5.09
N LEU A 36 -12.94 -7.35 -4.97
CA LEU A 36 -14.28 -7.78 -4.60
C LEU A 36 -15.30 -7.11 -5.51
N ASN A 37 -16.34 -7.84 -5.91
CA ASN A 37 -17.38 -7.33 -6.83
C ASN A 37 -18.17 -6.14 -6.26
N CYS A 38 -18.22 -6.00 -4.93
CA CYS A 38 -18.90 -4.90 -4.26
C CYS A 38 -18.05 -3.63 -4.15
N ARG A 39 -16.81 -3.63 -4.64
CA ARG A 39 -15.89 -2.48 -4.57
C ARG A 39 -15.79 -1.80 -5.94
N PRO A 40 -15.59 -0.48 -5.97
CA PRO A 40 -15.68 0.48 -4.87
C PRO A 40 -17.14 0.69 -4.49
N CYS A 41 -17.46 0.71 -3.20
CA CYS A 41 -18.84 0.94 -2.79
C CYS A 41 -19.17 2.43 -2.64
N THR A 42 -18.18 3.32 -2.51
CA THR A 42 -18.38 4.78 -2.31
C THR A 42 -17.06 5.51 -2.51
N HIS A 43 -17.12 6.78 -2.89
CA HIS A 43 -15.96 7.64 -3.10
C HIS A 43 -15.21 7.97 -1.79
N ASN A 44 -15.92 8.16 -0.68
CA ASN A 44 -15.36 8.64 0.59
C ASN A 44 -15.48 7.63 1.75
N GLY A 45 -15.91 6.40 1.47
CA GLY A 45 -16.29 5.45 2.53
C GLY A 45 -17.70 5.71 3.08
N ARG A 46 -18.14 4.83 3.98
CA ARG A 46 -19.45 4.88 4.64
C ARG A 46 -19.39 4.16 5.98
N ASN A 47 -20.30 4.50 6.90
CA ASN A 47 -20.30 3.95 8.27
C ASN A 47 -20.57 2.43 8.34
N LYS A 48 -21.23 1.85 7.33
CA LYS A 48 -21.58 0.42 7.31
C LYS A 48 -21.43 -0.15 5.89
N CYS A 49 -20.90 -1.36 5.79
CA CYS A 49 -20.82 -2.11 4.53
C CYS A 49 -22.25 -2.39 3.99
N PRO A 50 -22.57 -2.07 2.72
CA PRO A 50 -23.89 -2.37 2.16
C PRO A 50 -24.17 -3.88 2.10
N GLU A 51 -23.13 -4.66 1.84
CA GLU A 51 -23.15 -6.13 1.79
C GLU A 51 -23.02 -6.80 3.17
N LYS A 52 -22.93 -6.01 4.26
CA LYS A 52 -22.89 -6.45 5.66
C LYS A 52 -21.72 -7.38 6.06
N HIS A 53 -20.78 -7.68 5.18
CA HIS A 53 -19.64 -8.55 5.47
C HIS A 53 -18.34 -7.82 5.77
N PHE A 54 -18.14 -6.59 5.27
CA PHE A 54 -16.93 -5.78 5.45
C PHE A 54 -15.57 -6.44 5.09
N ARG A 55 -15.60 -7.57 4.39
CA ARG A 55 -14.45 -8.27 3.77
C ARG A 55 -13.39 -7.41 3.10
N CYS A 56 -13.71 -6.24 2.54
CA CYS A 56 -12.69 -5.38 1.93
C CYS A 56 -11.59 -4.94 2.92
N MET A 57 -11.90 -4.88 4.22
CA MET A 57 -10.91 -4.67 5.27
C MET A 57 -10.54 -5.98 5.99
N LEU A 58 -11.51 -6.85 6.26
CA LEU A 58 -11.29 -8.06 7.05
C LEU A 58 -10.47 -9.14 6.34
N ASP A 59 -10.51 -9.17 5.00
CA ASP A 59 -9.74 -10.15 4.23
C ASP A 59 -8.26 -9.70 4.07
N ILE A 60 -7.92 -8.43 4.38
CA ILE A 60 -6.54 -7.93 4.37
C ILE A 60 -5.82 -8.44 5.63
N THR A 61 -4.82 -9.27 5.43
CA THR A 61 -4.07 -9.90 6.52
C THR A 61 -2.96 -9.00 7.04
N ALA A 62 -2.51 -9.24 8.27
CA ALA A 62 -1.37 -8.54 8.83
C ALA A 62 -0.09 -8.84 8.02
N ASP A 63 0.08 -10.07 7.54
CA ASP A 63 1.25 -10.50 6.77
C ASP A 63 1.38 -9.70 5.47
N GLU A 64 0.28 -9.48 4.74
CA GLU A 64 0.29 -8.63 3.53
C GLU A 64 0.71 -7.19 3.82
N VAL A 65 0.34 -6.66 4.99
CA VAL A 65 0.73 -5.31 5.42
C VAL A 65 2.21 -5.27 5.81
N ILE A 66 2.69 -6.31 6.49
CA ILE A 66 4.10 -6.44 6.90
C ILE A 66 4.98 -6.57 5.65
N GLU A 67 4.65 -7.44 4.71
CA GLU A 67 5.38 -7.62 3.45
C GLU A 67 5.49 -6.28 2.70
N ALA A 68 4.37 -5.56 2.55
CA ALA A 68 4.37 -4.24 1.94
C ALA A 68 5.28 -3.25 2.70
N ALA A 69 5.26 -3.26 4.04
CA ALA A 69 6.10 -2.40 4.86
C ALA A 69 7.59 -2.75 4.74
N GLU A 70 7.94 -4.04 4.72
CA GLU A 70 9.32 -4.52 4.52
C GLU A 70 9.88 -4.06 3.17
N HIS A 71 9.07 -4.07 2.11
CA HIS A 71 9.45 -3.51 0.82
C HIS A 71 9.73 -2.00 0.87
N LEU A 72 9.01 -1.23 1.69
CA LEU A 72 9.31 0.19 1.89
C LEU A 72 10.67 0.40 2.55
N PHE A 73 10.99 -0.40 3.58
CA PHE A 73 12.25 -0.29 4.30
C PHE A 73 13.45 -0.73 3.46
N CYS A 74 13.31 -1.79 2.67
CA CYS A 74 14.40 -2.27 1.83
C CYS A 74 14.79 -1.25 0.75
N ALA A 75 13.83 -0.44 0.26
CA ALA A 75 14.09 0.64 -0.68
C ALA A 75 14.83 1.84 -0.05
N GLU A 76 14.60 2.16 1.23
CA GLU A 76 15.37 3.20 1.95
C GLU A 76 16.82 2.75 2.27
N VAL A 77 17.06 1.45 2.45
CA VAL A 77 18.40 0.89 2.73
C VAL A 77 19.35 0.99 1.53
N GLN A 78 18.83 0.90 0.30
CA GLN A 78 19.66 1.05 -0.89
C GLN A 78 20.19 2.49 -1.06
N ILE A 79 19.34 3.51 -0.87
CA ILE A 79 19.73 4.93 -1.02
C ILE A 79 20.76 5.37 0.03
N SER A 80 20.70 4.82 1.25
CA SER A 80 21.66 5.14 2.31
C SER A 80 22.99 4.37 2.20
N SER A 81 23.00 3.22 1.52
CA SER A 81 24.21 2.41 1.28
C SER A 81 24.97 2.82 0.02
N ASP A 82 24.37 3.59 -0.89
CA ASP A 82 25.02 4.04 -2.14
C ASP A 82 26.10 5.12 -1.92
N ASN A 83 26.26 5.65 -0.69
CA ASN A 83 27.43 6.46 -0.29
C ASN A 83 28.59 5.62 0.31
N HIS A 84 28.49 4.29 0.29
CA HIS A 84 29.61 3.40 0.59
C HIS A 84 29.54 2.18 -0.33
N GLY A 85 30.14 2.34 -1.52
CA GLY A 85 30.12 1.38 -2.62
C GLY A 85 30.17 -0.08 -2.16
N LYS A 86 29.11 -0.83 -2.47
CA LYS A 86 29.12 -2.29 -2.48
C LYS A 86 28.42 -2.78 -3.74
N ASN A 87 29.21 -3.54 -4.50
CA ASN A 87 28.87 -4.17 -5.76
C ASN A 87 27.64 -5.09 -5.66
N LEU A 88 26.88 -5.09 -6.76
CA LEU A 88 26.14 -6.21 -7.36
C LEU A 88 25.82 -7.42 -6.47
N VAL A 89 24.52 -7.69 -6.32
CA VAL A 89 23.98 -9.02 -6.65
C VAL A 89 22.65 -8.84 -7.40
N SER A 90 22.76 -8.97 -8.72
CA SER A 90 21.69 -9.40 -9.61
C SER A 90 21.33 -10.86 -9.32
N SER A 91 20.07 -11.20 -9.62
CA SER A 91 19.54 -12.54 -9.90
C SER A 91 19.02 -13.34 -8.70
N LEU A 92 17.69 -13.41 -8.55
CA LEU A 92 16.83 -14.37 -9.26
C LEU A 92 15.41 -13.81 -9.40
#